data_AF-A0A2I0UMA7-F1
#
_entry.id   AF-A0A2I0UMA7-F1
#
_cell.length_a   1.000
_cell.length_b   1.000
_cell.length_c   1.000
_cell.angle_alpha   90.00
_cell.angle_beta   90.00
_cell.angle_gamma   90.00
#
_symmetry.space_group_name_H-M   'P 1'
#
loop_
_entity.id
_entity.type
_entity.pdbx_description
1 polymer ?
#
loop_
_entity_poly.entity_id
_entity_poly.type
_entity_poly.pdbx_seq_one_letter_code
_entity_poly.pdbx_strand_id
1 'polypeptide(L)'
;MALYVRECYESLEIKYSDDRVENVWIRLRANKANIAVGVCYRPPNQSSEVDEAFCKQLGEISQSLTFVLVGDFNLPDMCWEYNTAERKQSRRFLEYVKDNFLTQLVSEPTREGALLDLLLVNREELVGESFAVELAGPWTPSLMSYGTGGEQNEVITIKEDVISDLLRHLDAHKSMGLDGLPPRVLKELADMLAKPLSIIYLKSWLTGEVPMDWRVANLTPIYMKGRKEDPGNYRPVSLTSVPGKTMEQIILSAITSHIMDNWGIRPSQHGFMKGRSCLTNLISFYDKMTRLLDERKAVDIVYLDF
;
A
#
# COMPACT_ATOMS: atom_id res chain seq x y z
N MET A 1 -10.78 -11.15 5.68
CA MET A 1 -11.10 -10.27 4.52
C MET A 1 -12.57 -9.88 4.55
N ALA A 2 -12.95 -8.70 4.07
CA ALA A 2 -14.34 -8.26 4.02
C ALA A 2 -14.63 -7.49 2.72
N LEU A 3 -15.84 -7.66 2.18
CA LEU A 3 -16.31 -6.93 1.01
C LEU A 3 -17.66 -6.30 1.33
N TYR A 4 -17.75 -4.98 1.20
CA TYR A 4 -18.97 -4.23 1.44
C TYR A 4 -19.72 -4.01 0.12
N VAL A 5 -20.98 -4.46 0.06
CA VAL A 5 -21.88 -4.21 -1.08
C VAL A 5 -22.96 -3.25 -0.65
N ARG A 6 -23.20 -2.21 -1.45
CA ARG A 6 -24.29 -1.26 -1.22
C ARG A 6 -25.64 -1.92 -1.44
N GLU A 7 -26.63 -1.60 -0.60
CA GLU A 7 -27.98 -2.21 -0.61
C GLU A 7 -28.73 -2.13 -1.96
N CYS A 8 -28.34 -1.23 -2.86
CA CYS A 8 -28.95 -1.10 -4.18
C CYS A 8 -28.57 -2.22 -5.16
N TYR A 9 -27.63 -3.10 -4.79
CA TYR A 9 -27.24 -4.26 -5.59
C TYR A 9 -27.78 -5.54 -4.96
N GLU A 10 -28.31 -6.43 -5.80
CA GLU A 10 -28.60 -7.80 -5.39
C GLU A 10 -27.27 -8.56 -5.35
N SER A 11 -26.87 -9.01 -4.15
CA SER A 11 -25.64 -9.76 -3.94
C SER A 11 -25.91 -11.13 -3.30
N LEU A 12 -25.15 -12.13 -3.73
CA LEU A 12 -25.19 -13.47 -3.16
C LEU A 12 -23.76 -13.95 -2.94
N GLU A 13 -23.42 -14.29 -1.69
CA GLU A 13 -22.15 -14.92 -1.38
C GLU A 13 -22.05 -16.30 -2.07
N ILE A 14 -20.95 -16.52 -2.79
CA ILE A 14 -20.64 -17.81 -3.41
C ILE A 14 -19.79 -18.60 -2.42
N LYS A 15 -20.38 -19.64 -1.83
CA LYS A 15 -19.70 -20.49 -0.86
C LYS A 15 -19.12 -21.73 -1.54
N TYR A 16 -17.89 -22.06 -1.17
CA TYR A 16 -17.23 -23.30 -1.56
C TYR A 16 -17.16 -24.26 -0.39
N SER A 17 -17.05 -25.55 -0.69
CA SER A 17 -16.93 -26.60 0.33
C SER A 17 -15.54 -26.66 0.99
N ASP A 18 -14.54 -26.02 0.38
CA ASP A 18 -13.17 -25.95 0.89
C ASP A 18 -12.93 -24.56 1.50
N ASP A 19 -12.92 -24.50 2.83
CA ASP A 19 -12.76 -23.30 3.65
C ASP A 19 -11.30 -22.98 4.00
N ARG A 20 -10.35 -23.79 3.51
CA ARG A 20 -8.91 -23.59 3.74
C ARG A 20 -8.34 -22.44 2.95
N VAL A 21 -9.03 -22.01 1.89
CA VAL A 21 -8.62 -20.88 1.06
C VAL A 21 -9.17 -19.60 1.70
N GLU A 22 -8.29 -18.67 2.06
CA GLU A 22 -8.71 -17.38 2.60
C GLU A 22 -9.19 -16.47 1.46
N ASN A 23 -10.46 -16.64 1.07
CA ASN A 23 -11.09 -15.80 0.07
C ASN A 23 -12.57 -15.53 0.39
N VAL A 24 -13.10 -14.51 -0.28
CA VAL A 24 -14.53 -14.19 -0.30
C VAL A 24 -14.95 -13.98 -1.73
N TRP A 25 -15.99 -14.69 -2.15
CA TRP A 25 -16.61 -14.53 -3.46
C TRP A 25 -18.04 -14.07 -3.32
N ILE A 26 -18.41 -13.04 -4.07
CA ILE A 26 -19.78 -12.58 -4.16
C ILE A 26 -20.23 -12.52 -5.63
N ARG A 27 -21.47 -12.90 -5.88
CA ARG A 27 -22.15 -12.66 -7.15
C ARG A 27 -22.94 -11.37 -7.02
N LEU A 28 -22.59 -10.38 -7.82
CA LEU A 28 -23.33 -9.13 -7.98
C LEU A 28 -24.24 -9.25 -9.20
N ARG A 29 -25.50 -8.86 -9.05
CA ARG A 29 -26.45 -8.74 -10.15
C ARG A 29 -26.80 -7.27 -10.36
N ALA A 30 -26.49 -6.75 -11.54
CA ALA A 30 -26.79 -5.37 -11.94
C ALA A 30 -27.46 -5.36 -13.32
N ASN A 31 -28.69 -4.84 -13.42
CA ASN A 31 -29.40 -4.56 -14.67
C ASN A 31 -29.31 -5.65 -15.77
N LYS A 32 -29.35 -6.94 -15.37
CA LYS A 32 -29.26 -8.19 -16.16
C LYS A 32 -27.86 -8.81 -16.36
N ALA A 33 -26.79 -8.16 -15.91
CA ALA A 33 -25.46 -8.76 -15.85
C ALA A 33 -25.21 -9.41 -14.48
N ASN A 34 -24.54 -10.56 -14.47
CA ASN A 34 -24.02 -11.19 -13.26
C ASN A 34 -22.49 -11.12 -13.30
N ILE A 35 -21.88 -10.50 -12.29
CA ILE A 35 -20.43 -10.42 -12.14
C ILE A 35 -20.06 -11.07 -10.81
N ALA A 36 -19.01 -11.90 -10.81
CA ALA A 36 -18.41 -12.37 -9.57
C ALA A 36 -17.28 -11.42 -9.15
N VAL A 37 -17.29 -10.98 -7.89
CA VAL A 37 -16.18 -10.24 -7.29
C VAL A 37 -15.55 -11.12 -6.23
N GLY A 38 -14.28 -11.41 -6.41
CA GLY A 38 -13.46 -12.21 -5.51
C GLY A 38 -12.41 -11.36 -4.84
N VAL A 39 -12.21 -11.58 -3.53
CA VAL A 39 -11.05 -11.05 -2.81
C VAL A 39 -10.33 -12.25 -2.19
N CYS A 40 -9.04 -12.41 -2.46
CA CYS A 40 -8.22 -13.53 -1.98
C CYS A 40 -6.97 -13.06 -1.23
N TYR A 41 -6.60 -13.76 -0.16
CA TYR A 41 -5.31 -13.61 0.50
C TYR A 41 -4.61 -14.97 0.45
N ARG A 42 -3.44 -15.01 -0.20
CA ARG A 42 -2.57 -16.18 -0.20
C ARG A 42 -1.32 -15.86 0.62
N PRO A 43 -1.08 -16.56 1.75
CA PRO A 43 0.13 -16.38 2.53
C PRO A 43 1.38 -16.95 1.80
N PRO A 44 2.59 -16.46 2.12
CA PRO A 44 3.82 -16.85 1.42
C PRO A 44 4.16 -18.35 1.53
N ASN A 45 3.73 -19.00 2.62
CA ASN A 45 4.02 -20.41 2.92
C ASN A 45 2.80 -21.32 2.70
N GLN A 46 1.88 -20.95 1.81
CA GLN A 46 0.70 -21.76 1.50
C GLN A 46 1.08 -23.13 0.92
N SER A 47 0.35 -24.17 1.32
CA SER A 47 0.57 -25.53 0.82
C SER A 47 0.03 -25.70 -0.60
N SER A 48 0.59 -26.66 -1.34
CA SER A 48 0.18 -26.89 -2.74
C SER A 48 -1.27 -27.39 -2.85
N GLU A 49 -1.78 -28.08 -1.82
CA GLU A 49 -3.17 -28.55 -1.78
C GLU A 49 -4.17 -27.40 -1.68
N VAL A 50 -3.82 -26.32 -0.96
CA VAL A 50 -4.67 -25.13 -0.84
C VAL A 50 -4.60 -24.30 -2.14
N ASP A 51 -3.43 -24.21 -2.78
CA ASP A 51 -3.29 -23.60 -4.11
C ASP A 51 -4.15 -24.34 -5.16
N GLU A 52 -4.15 -25.68 -5.14
CA GLU A 52 -4.99 -26.48 -6.04
C GLU A 52 -6.49 -26.29 -5.76
N ALA A 53 -6.89 -26.20 -4.49
CA ALA A 53 -8.25 -25.88 -4.10
C ALA A 53 -8.68 -24.50 -4.64
N PHE A 54 -7.82 -23.49 -4.50
CA PHE A 54 -8.07 -22.15 -5.02
C PHE A 54 -8.21 -22.15 -6.55
N CYS A 55 -7.28 -22.79 -7.28
CA CYS A 55 -7.37 -22.91 -8.74
C CYS A 55 -8.64 -23.65 -9.18
N LYS A 56 -9.12 -24.64 -8.42
CA LYS A 56 -10.39 -25.30 -8.71
C LYS A 56 -11.58 -24.34 -8.54
N GLN A 57 -11.64 -23.59 -7.44
CA GLN A 57 -12.69 -22.59 -7.20
C GLN A 57 -12.70 -21.53 -8.31
N LEU A 58 -11.52 -21.02 -8.68
CA LEU A 58 -11.36 -20.02 -9.74
C LEU A 58 -11.85 -20.55 -11.10
N GLY A 59 -11.65 -21.84 -11.37
CA GLY A 59 -12.06 -22.48 -12.63
C GLY A 59 -13.56 -22.67 -12.74
N GLU A 60 -14.22 -22.98 -11.62
CA GLU A 60 -15.68 -23.07 -11.57
C GLU A 60 -16.32 -21.69 -11.82
N ILE A 61 -15.72 -20.60 -11.32
CA ILE A 61 -16.18 -19.23 -11.55
C ILE A 61 -15.91 -18.78 -12.98
N SER A 62 -14.69 -19.00 -13.48
CA SER A 62 -14.27 -18.52 -14.80
C SER A 62 -15.15 -19.04 -15.94
N GLN A 63 -15.66 -20.27 -15.79
CA GLN A 63 -16.57 -20.90 -16.75
C GLN A 63 -18.03 -20.40 -16.66
N SER A 64 -18.44 -19.93 -15.47
CA SER A 64 -19.85 -19.67 -15.17
C SER A 64 -20.19 -18.18 -15.18
N LEU A 65 -19.24 -17.33 -14.81
CA LEU A 65 -19.45 -15.91 -14.55
C LEU A 65 -18.29 -15.10 -15.08
N THR A 66 -18.62 -13.90 -15.52
CA THR A 66 -17.64 -12.85 -15.71
C THR A 66 -17.17 -12.39 -14.33
N PHE A 67 -15.86 -12.25 -14.10
CA PHE A 67 -15.34 -11.98 -12.75
C PHE A 67 -14.19 -10.99 -12.69
N VAL A 68 -14.04 -10.40 -11.49
CA VAL A 68 -12.87 -9.63 -11.06
C VAL A 68 -12.37 -10.24 -9.75
N LEU A 69 -11.09 -10.59 -9.71
CA LEU A 69 -10.42 -11.13 -8.54
C LEU A 69 -9.29 -10.20 -8.15
N VAL A 70 -9.31 -9.77 -6.89
CA VAL A 70 -8.26 -8.93 -6.30
C VAL A 70 -7.66 -9.60 -5.07
N GLY A 71 -6.39 -9.36 -4.77
CA GLY A 71 -5.80 -9.95 -3.59
C GLY A 71 -4.30 -9.80 -3.48
N ASP A 72 -3.79 -10.09 -2.30
CA ASP A 72 -2.36 -10.25 -2.03
C ASP A 72 -2.01 -11.74 -2.14
N PHE A 73 -1.16 -12.07 -3.11
CA PHE A 73 -0.82 -13.44 -3.45
C PHE A 73 0.52 -13.93 -2.88
N ASN A 74 1.35 -13.02 -2.34
CA ASN A 74 2.69 -13.32 -1.79
C ASN A 74 3.52 -14.32 -2.63
N LEU A 75 3.55 -14.14 -3.95
CA LEU A 75 4.34 -14.94 -4.91
C LEU A 75 5.47 -14.08 -5.55
N PRO A 76 6.52 -13.73 -4.80
CA PRO A 76 7.50 -12.73 -5.23
C PRO A 76 8.39 -13.16 -6.40
N ASP A 77 8.51 -14.47 -6.65
CA ASP A 77 9.39 -15.04 -7.68
C ASP A 77 8.74 -15.11 -9.07
N MET A 78 7.56 -14.52 -9.24
CA MET A 78 6.82 -14.51 -10.51
C MET A 78 7.26 -13.34 -11.40
N CYS A 79 7.72 -13.68 -12.60
CA CYS A 79 7.96 -12.73 -13.68
C CYS A 79 6.82 -12.81 -14.69
N TRP A 80 5.96 -11.79 -14.67
CA TRP A 80 4.80 -11.69 -15.58
C TRP A 80 5.19 -11.37 -17.02
N GLU A 81 6.26 -10.58 -17.23
CA GLU A 81 6.75 -10.19 -18.57
C GLU A 81 7.19 -11.41 -19.39
N TYR A 82 7.96 -12.31 -18.77
CA TYR A 82 8.45 -13.53 -19.41
C TYR A 82 7.58 -14.76 -19.13
N ASN A 83 6.54 -14.61 -18.31
CA ASN A 83 5.68 -15.70 -17.85
C ASN A 83 6.50 -16.87 -17.25
N THR A 84 7.43 -16.55 -16.36
CA THR A 84 8.33 -17.52 -15.69
C THR A 84 8.30 -17.35 -14.18
N ALA A 85 8.65 -18.41 -13.45
CA ALA A 85 8.86 -18.35 -12.01
C ALA A 85 9.88 -19.41 -11.54
N GLU A 86 10.57 -19.12 -10.45
CA GLU A 86 11.60 -20.01 -9.88
C GLU A 86 11.00 -21.21 -9.15
N ARG A 87 9.93 -20.98 -8.37
CA ARG A 87 9.25 -22.00 -7.57
C ARG A 87 8.19 -22.71 -8.38
N LYS A 88 8.02 -24.01 -8.09
CA LYS A 88 7.02 -24.86 -8.76
C LYS A 88 5.59 -24.35 -8.55
N GLN A 89 5.26 -23.85 -7.36
CA GLN A 89 3.94 -23.31 -7.03
C GLN A 89 3.60 -22.09 -7.89
N SER A 90 4.51 -21.11 -7.92
CA SER A 90 4.44 -19.90 -8.73
C SER A 90 4.29 -20.21 -10.23
N ARG A 91 5.05 -21.19 -10.74
CA ARG A 91 4.89 -21.66 -12.14
C ARG A 91 3.51 -22.25 -12.42
N ARG A 92 3.00 -23.12 -11.54
CA ARG A 92 1.66 -23.70 -11.72
C ARG A 92 0.57 -22.64 -11.68
N PHE A 93 0.72 -21.60 -10.86
CA PHE A 93 -0.21 -20.49 -10.83
C PHE A 93 -0.18 -19.67 -12.12
N LEU A 94 1.01 -19.35 -12.65
CA LEU A 94 1.17 -18.70 -13.96
C LEU A 94 0.58 -19.52 -15.10
N GLU A 95 0.87 -20.83 -15.14
CA GLU A 95 0.28 -21.78 -16.10
C GLU A 95 -1.24 -21.75 -16.02
N TYR A 96 -1.80 -21.77 -14.80
CA TYR A 96 -3.23 -21.71 -14.60
C TYR A 96 -3.85 -20.41 -15.12
N VAL A 97 -3.26 -19.26 -14.79
CA VAL A 97 -3.72 -17.94 -15.26
C VAL A 97 -3.74 -17.90 -16.79
N LYS A 98 -2.68 -18.39 -17.42
CA LYS A 98 -2.55 -18.48 -18.87
C LYS A 98 -3.57 -19.44 -19.51
N ASP A 99 -3.70 -20.64 -18.97
CA ASP A 99 -4.58 -21.70 -19.50
C ASP A 99 -6.07 -21.32 -19.39
N ASN A 100 -6.41 -20.46 -18.43
CA ASN A 100 -7.77 -19.95 -18.24
C ASN A 100 -8.00 -18.58 -18.89
N PHE A 101 -7.07 -18.10 -19.71
CA PHE A 101 -7.15 -16.80 -20.40
C PHE A 101 -7.47 -15.63 -19.46
N LEU A 102 -6.89 -15.66 -18.26
CA LEU A 102 -7.07 -14.59 -17.28
C LEU A 102 -6.04 -13.50 -17.56
N THR A 103 -6.49 -12.25 -17.57
CA THR A 103 -5.62 -11.08 -17.71
C THR A 103 -5.29 -10.52 -16.34
N GLN A 104 -4.00 -10.39 -16.06
CA GLN A 104 -3.48 -9.64 -14.91
C GLN A 104 -3.29 -8.18 -15.30
N LEU A 105 -3.98 -7.28 -14.60
CA LEU A 105 -4.03 -5.87 -14.96
C LEU A 105 -3.07 -4.97 -14.16
N VAL A 106 -2.49 -5.47 -13.06
CA VAL A 106 -1.44 -4.73 -12.33
C VAL A 106 -0.10 -4.93 -13.05
N SER A 107 0.44 -3.84 -13.59
CA SER A 107 1.71 -3.84 -14.33
C SER A 107 2.94 -3.45 -13.49
N GLU A 108 2.74 -2.78 -12.35
CA GLU A 108 3.83 -2.22 -11.54
C GLU A 108 4.06 -3.03 -10.26
N PRO A 109 5.32 -3.32 -9.89
CA PRO A 109 5.65 -3.99 -8.64
C PRO A 109 4.99 -3.34 -7.43
N THR A 110 4.38 -4.15 -6.58
CA THR A 110 3.67 -3.65 -5.39
C THR A 110 4.55 -3.69 -4.14
N ARG A 111 5.60 -4.52 -4.12
CA ARG A 111 6.55 -4.62 -3.01
C ARG A 111 7.94 -5.11 -3.44
N GLU A 112 8.99 -4.37 -3.10
CA GLU A 112 10.40 -4.78 -3.26
C GLU A 112 10.75 -5.30 -4.68
N GLY A 113 10.14 -4.71 -5.72
CA GLY A 113 10.37 -5.13 -7.11
C GLY A 113 9.53 -6.33 -7.58
N ALA A 114 8.69 -6.90 -6.71
CA ALA A 114 7.76 -7.97 -7.04
C ALA A 114 6.29 -7.51 -7.09
N LEU A 115 5.51 -8.16 -7.96
CA LEU A 115 4.05 -8.01 -8.08
C LEU A 115 3.35 -8.99 -7.13
N LEU A 116 2.97 -8.53 -5.93
CA LEU A 116 2.26 -9.35 -4.94
C LEU A 116 0.75 -9.13 -4.99
N ASP A 117 0.32 -7.91 -5.28
CA ASP A 117 -1.09 -7.55 -5.39
C ASP A 117 -1.58 -7.77 -6.82
N LEU A 118 -2.50 -8.71 -6.99
CA LEU A 118 -2.99 -9.12 -8.30
C LEU A 118 -4.42 -8.61 -8.54
N LEU A 119 -4.70 -8.29 -9.80
CA LEU A 119 -6.03 -7.95 -10.33
C LEU A 119 -6.26 -8.83 -11.57
N LEU A 120 -6.92 -9.96 -11.36
CA LEU A 120 -7.21 -10.94 -12.40
C LEU A 120 -8.64 -10.79 -12.90
N VAL A 121 -8.80 -10.74 -14.22
CA VAL A 121 -10.11 -10.70 -14.90
C VAL A 121 -10.18 -11.73 -16.01
N ASN A 122 -11.37 -12.28 -16.27
CA ASN A 122 -11.60 -13.15 -17.43
C ASN A 122 -12.17 -12.42 -18.66
N ARG A 123 -12.46 -11.12 -18.54
CA ARG A 123 -12.82 -10.23 -19.66
C ARG A 123 -12.24 -8.84 -19.42
N GLU A 124 -11.31 -8.43 -20.28
CA GLU A 124 -10.65 -7.12 -20.20
C GLU A 124 -11.66 -5.96 -20.32
N GLU A 125 -12.72 -6.13 -21.12
CA GLU A 125 -13.77 -5.12 -21.35
C GLU A 125 -14.59 -4.76 -20.09
N LEU A 126 -14.56 -5.59 -19.04
CA LEU A 126 -15.17 -5.26 -17.76
C LEU A 126 -14.54 -4.05 -17.09
N VAL A 127 -13.24 -3.88 -17.34
CA VAL A 127 -12.42 -2.87 -16.72
C VAL A 127 -12.24 -1.76 -17.73
N GLY A 128 -13.28 -0.93 -17.90
CA GLY A 128 -13.13 0.29 -18.71
C GLY A 128 -12.04 1.21 -18.14
N GLU A 129 -11.59 2.22 -18.89
CA GLU A 129 -10.61 3.22 -18.42
C GLU A 129 -10.96 3.86 -17.07
N SER A 130 -12.22 3.77 -16.66
CA SER A 130 -12.76 4.26 -15.38
C SER A 130 -12.65 3.28 -14.21
N PHE A 131 -12.59 1.96 -14.49
CA PHE A 131 -12.26 0.88 -13.56
C PHE A 131 -10.73 0.72 -13.47
N ALA A 132 -9.99 1.82 -13.62
CA ALA A 132 -8.67 1.90 -13.02
C ALA A 132 -8.87 1.68 -11.52
N VAL A 133 -8.71 0.44 -11.08
CA VAL A 133 -8.30 0.16 -9.71
C VAL A 133 -7.19 1.16 -9.45
N GLU A 134 -7.36 2.02 -8.45
CA GLU A 134 -6.35 2.99 -8.00
C GLU A 134 -5.08 2.28 -7.45
N LEU A 135 -4.82 1.04 -7.87
CA LEU A 135 -3.63 0.25 -7.58
C LEU A 135 -2.72 0.05 -8.80
N ALA A 136 -3.19 0.16 -10.05
CA ALA A 136 -2.31 0.19 -11.24
C ALA A 136 -3.11 0.46 -12.52
N GLY A 137 -2.57 1.30 -13.39
CA GLY A 137 -3.13 1.71 -14.69
C GLY A 137 -2.22 2.76 -15.34
N PRO A 138 -2.14 2.82 -16.67
CA PRO A 138 -0.88 2.78 -17.41
C PRO A 138 -0.11 4.10 -17.43
N TRP A 139 1.20 4.02 -17.13
CA TRP A 139 2.15 5.02 -17.57
C TRP A 139 2.23 4.96 -19.10
N THR A 140 1.90 6.05 -19.80
CA THR A 140 2.41 6.27 -21.16
C THR A 140 3.76 6.97 -21.04
N PRO A 141 4.90 6.30 -21.30
CA PRO A 141 6.18 6.98 -21.36
C PRO A 141 6.21 7.74 -22.69
N SER A 142 5.86 9.02 -22.65
CA SER A 142 6.27 9.92 -23.73
C SER A 142 7.77 10.15 -23.57
N LEU A 143 8.54 9.27 -24.22
CA LEU A 143 9.91 9.51 -24.70
C LEU A 143 10.89 10.10 -23.67
N MET A 144 11.50 9.26 -22.83
CA MET A 144 12.83 9.55 -22.31
C MET A 144 13.79 8.48 -22.85
N SER A 145 14.68 8.93 -23.73
CA SER A 145 15.86 8.20 -24.17
C SER A 145 16.62 7.69 -22.95
N TYR A 146 16.98 6.40 -22.96
CA TYR A 146 17.99 5.84 -22.07
C TYR A 146 19.30 6.62 -22.25
N GLY A 147 19.50 7.62 -21.38
CA GLY A 147 20.78 8.25 -21.16
C GLY A 147 21.60 7.34 -20.25
N THR A 148 22.62 6.70 -20.82
CA THR A 148 23.72 6.12 -20.06
C THR A 148 24.45 7.23 -19.31
N GLY A 149 24.13 7.43 -18.04
CA GLY A 149 24.78 8.39 -17.15
C GLY A 149 24.77 7.85 -15.72
N GLY A 150 25.96 7.61 -15.17
CA GLY A 150 26.16 6.83 -13.94
C GLY A 150 25.37 7.32 -12.73
N GLU A 151 24.87 6.35 -11.96
CA GLU A 151 24.30 6.56 -10.63
C GLU A 151 25.35 7.21 -9.73
N GLN A 152 25.25 8.53 -9.55
CA GLN A 152 25.72 9.14 -8.32
C GLN A 152 24.68 8.77 -7.26
N ASN A 153 25.03 7.86 -6.35
CA ASN A 153 24.31 7.73 -5.08
C ASN A 153 24.29 9.13 -4.43
N GLU A 154 23.15 9.83 -4.50
CA GLU A 154 22.98 11.08 -3.78
C GLU A 154 23.09 10.78 -2.29
N VAL A 155 24.24 11.14 -1.71
CA VAL A 155 24.48 10.99 -0.28
C VAL A 155 23.54 11.93 0.45
N ILE A 156 22.67 11.39 1.32
CA ILE A 156 21.82 12.19 2.21
C ILE A 156 22.71 13.18 2.95
N THR A 157 22.50 14.47 2.67
CA THR A 157 23.32 15.54 3.20
C THR A 157 22.78 15.98 4.55
N ILE A 158 23.37 15.43 5.62
CA ILE A 158 22.99 15.74 7.01
C ILE A 158 23.77 16.98 7.48
N LYS A 159 23.12 18.14 7.45
CA LYS A 159 23.72 19.42 7.87
C LYS A 159 23.13 19.92 9.18
N GLU A 160 23.93 20.70 9.91
CA GLU A 160 23.59 21.25 11.23
C GLU A 160 22.47 22.30 11.16
N ASP A 161 22.44 23.12 10.10
CA ASP A 161 21.39 24.11 9.85
C ASP A 161 20.02 23.43 9.72
N VAL A 162 19.93 22.37 8.91
CA VAL A 162 18.71 21.56 8.74
C VAL A 162 18.24 20.99 10.08
N ILE A 163 19.15 20.46 10.89
CA ILE A 163 18.82 19.90 12.20
C ILE A 163 18.33 21.00 13.15
N SER A 164 19.05 22.14 13.24
CA SER A 164 18.65 23.26 14.09
C SER A 164 17.25 23.75 13.73
N ASP A 165 16.96 23.87 12.44
CA ASP A 165 15.63 24.27 11.96
C ASP A 165 14.56 23.25 12.31
N LEU A 166 14.81 21.94 12.14
CA LEU A 166 13.87 20.90 12.56
C LEU A 166 13.59 20.96 14.07
N LEU A 167 14.62 21.17 14.90
CA LEU A 167 14.48 21.27 16.35
C LEU A 167 13.65 22.50 16.76
N ARG A 168 13.85 23.65 16.12
CA ARG A 168 13.07 24.87 16.38
C ARG A 168 11.58 24.71 16.07
N HIS A 169 11.25 23.90 15.08
CA HIS A 169 9.87 23.65 14.67
C HIS A 169 9.20 22.52 15.46
N LEU A 170 9.89 21.91 16.43
CA LEU A 170 9.26 20.94 17.32
C LEU A 170 8.07 21.57 18.08
N ASP A 171 7.05 20.75 18.27
CA ASP A 171 5.94 21.05 19.18
C ASP A 171 6.38 20.77 20.61
N ALA A 172 6.56 21.84 21.39
CA ALA A 172 7.06 21.81 22.75
C ALA A 172 6.13 21.07 23.74
N HIS A 173 4.88 20.79 23.36
CA HIS A 173 3.88 20.13 24.20
C HIS A 173 3.74 18.63 23.93
N LYS A 174 4.48 18.08 22.95
CA LYS A 174 4.47 16.64 22.69
C LYS A 174 5.20 15.87 23.79
N SER A 175 4.82 14.60 23.92
CA SER A 175 5.45 13.66 24.85
C SER A 175 6.88 13.34 24.43
N MET A 176 7.75 13.18 25.43
CA MET A 176 9.10 12.66 25.30
C MET A 176 9.13 11.13 25.13
N GLY A 177 10.26 10.62 24.63
CA GLY A 177 10.54 9.20 24.60
C GLY A 177 11.11 8.69 25.93
N LEU A 178 11.63 7.47 25.92
CA LEU A 178 12.32 6.87 27.08
C LEU A 178 13.70 7.47 27.35
N ASP A 179 14.21 8.28 26.40
CA ASP A 179 15.49 8.97 26.45
C ASP A 179 15.57 10.12 27.46
N GLY A 180 14.46 10.49 28.11
CA GLY A 180 14.50 11.56 29.09
C GLY A 180 14.44 12.97 28.48
N LEU A 181 14.27 13.10 27.14
CA LEU A 181 14.45 14.38 26.42
C LEU A 181 13.12 15.01 25.98
N PRO A 182 12.64 16.06 26.67
CA PRO A 182 11.43 16.78 26.26
C PRO A 182 11.64 17.58 24.96
N PRO A 183 10.66 17.61 24.05
CA PRO A 183 10.72 18.44 22.84
C PRO A 183 11.03 19.92 23.13
N ARG A 184 10.52 20.45 24.25
CA ARG A 184 10.81 21.82 24.70
C ARG A 184 12.30 22.07 24.89
N VAL A 185 13.02 21.15 25.54
CA VAL A 185 14.46 21.32 25.80
C VAL A 185 15.23 21.30 24.48
N LEU A 186 14.88 20.39 23.58
CA LEU A 186 15.51 20.28 22.27
C LEU A 186 15.27 21.52 21.40
N LYS A 187 14.07 22.09 21.49
CA LYS A 187 13.70 23.32 20.80
C LYS A 187 14.47 24.54 21.28
N GLU A 188 14.53 24.75 22.60
CA GLU A 188 15.24 25.90 23.19
C GLU A 188 16.76 25.79 23.03
N LEU A 189 17.30 24.57 22.98
CA LEU A 189 18.74 24.30 22.83
C LEU A 189 19.13 23.90 21.39
N ALA A 190 18.30 24.22 20.40
CA ALA A 190 18.47 23.77 19.02
C ALA A 190 19.88 24.05 18.47
N ASP A 191 20.39 25.27 18.67
CA ASP A 191 21.71 25.69 18.17
C ASP A 191 22.87 24.93 18.83
N MET A 192 22.75 24.60 20.12
CA MET A 192 23.78 23.85 20.84
C MET A 192 23.75 22.37 20.48
N LEU A 193 22.56 21.83 20.23
CA LEU A 193 22.33 20.40 19.98
C LEU A 193 22.49 20.01 18.52
N ALA A 194 22.37 20.94 17.59
CA ALA A 194 22.51 20.68 16.15
C ALA A 194 23.84 20.00 15.80
N LYS A 195 24.96 20.51 16.35
CA LYS A 195 26.30 19.95 16.11
C LYS A 195 26.48 18.52 16.63
N PRO A 196 26.21 18.20 17.91
CA PRO A 196 26.36 16.83 18.39
C PRO A 196 25.39 15.87 17.70
N LEU A 197 24.16 16.30 17.39
CA LEU A 197 23.21 15.47 16.67
C LEU A 197 23.64 15.19 15.23
N SER A 198 24.25 16.15 14.52
CA SER A 198 24.75 15.92 13.16
C SER A 198 25.82 14.82 13.11
N ILE A 199 26.71 14.79 14.11
CA ILE A 199 27.73 13.75 14.25
C ILE A 199 27.09 12.38 14.50
N ILE A 200 26.09 12.32 15.39
CA ILE A 200 25.38 11.07 15.70
C ILE A 200 24.64 10.58 14.46
N TYR A 201 23.86 11.43 13.79
CA TYR A 201 23.09 11.06 12.60
C TYR A 201 23.98 10.59 11.46
N LEU A 202 25.10 11.28 11.21
CA LEU A 202 26.06 10.86 10.18
C LEU A 202 26.65 9.49 10.52
N LYS A 203 27.07 9.28 11.78
CA LYS A 203 27.58 7.99 12.21
C LYS A 203 26.51 6.89 12.07
N SER A 204 25.28 7.18 12.46
CA SER A 204 24.16 6.24 12.34
C SER A 204 23.84 5.88 10.89
N TRP A 205 23.88 6.86 9.99
CA TRP A 205 23.72 6.64 8.56
C TRP A 205 24.82 5.74 7.98
N LEU A 206 26.08 6.00 8.33
CA LEU A 206 27.24 5.25 7.82
C LEU A 206 27.33 3.82 8.38
N THR A 207 26.89 3.60 9.62
CA THR A 207 27.00 2.30 10.30
C THR A 207 25.74 1.44 10.18
N GLY A 208 24.59 2.04 9.84
CA GLY A 208 23.30 1.38 9.92
C GLY A 208 22.80 1.15 11.36
N GLU A 209 23.47 1.75 12.36
CA GLU A 209 23.14 1.58 13.78
C GLU A 209 22.70 2.90 14.42
N VAL A 210 21.65 2.86 15.24
CA VAL A 210 21.17 4.01 16.03
C VAL A 210 21.40 3.78 17.53
N PRO A 211 21.50 4.86 18.34
CA PRO A 211 21.55 4.75 19.79
C PRO A 211 20.46 3.82 20.36
N MET A 212 20.80 3.05 21.39
CA MET A 212 19.87 2.07 21.98
C MET A 212 18.56 2.72 22.44
N ASP A 213 18.64 3.92 23.01
CA ASP A 213 17.48 4.68 23.48
C ASP A 213 16.50 5.06 22.36
N TRP A 214 16.96 5.07 21.10
CA TRP A 214 16.11 5.35 19.93
C TRP A 214 15.41 4.10 19.40
N ARG A 215 15.90 2.91 19.76
CA ARG A 215 15.34 1.62 19.35
C ARG A 215 14.17 1.17 20.22
N VAL A 216 14.00 1.80 21.38
CA VAL A 216 12.95 1.50 22.35
C VAL A 216 11.87 2.56 22.31
N ALA A 217 10.62 2.16 22.58
CA ALA A 217 9.48 3.05 22.60
C ALA A 217 8.56 2.70 23.77
N ASN A 218 7.92 3.72 24.36
CA ASN A 218 6.86 3.49 25.32
C ASN A 218 5.53 3.27 24.59
N LEU A 219 4.88 2.13 24.82
CA LEU A 219 3.57 1.83 24.23
C LEU A 219 2.47 2.46 25.09
N THR A 220 1.85 3.50 24.56
CA THR A 220 0.72 4.17 25.22
C THR A 220 -0.58 3.79 24.51
N PRO A 221 -1.51 3.08 25.17
CA PRO A 221 -2.80 2.76 24.58
C PRO A 221 -3.69 4.01 24.54
N ILE A 222 -4.16 4.38 23.36
CA ILE A 222 -5.13 5.45 23.16
C ILE A 222 -6.51 4.83 22.95
N TYR A 223 -7.43 5.13 23.87
CA TYR A 223 -8.82 4.68 23.76
C TYR A 223 -9.48 5.26 22.51
N MET A 224 -10.11 4.40 21.70
CA MET A 224 -10.88 4.80 20.52
C MET A 224 -12.37 4.98 20.83
N LYS A 225 -13.07 3.87 21.09
CA LYS A 225 -14.54 3.78 21.21
C LYS A 225 -14.94 2.43 21.82
N GLY A 226 -16.18 2.27 22.30
CA GLY A 226 -16.68 0.99 22.80
C GLY A 226 -16.58 0.82 24.32
N ARG A 227 -16.30 -0.40 24.79
CA ARG A 227 -16.14 -0.73 26.21
C ARG A 227 -14.69 -0.53 26.62
N LYS A 228 -14.44 0.17 27.73
CA LYS A 228 -13.08 0.50 28.18
C LYS A 228 -12.31 -0.69 28.73
N GLU A 229 -13.02 -1.76 29.08
CA GLU A 229 -12.47 -3.00 29.62
C GLU A 229 -11.94 -3.92 28.52
N ASP A 230 -12.32 -3.66 27.27
CA ASP A 230 -11.90 -4.44 26.11
C ASP A 230 -10.62 -3.84 25.49
N PRO A 231 -9.49 -4.55 25.53
CA PRO A 231 -8.22 -4.08 24.96
C PRO A 231 -8.30 -3.78 23.45
N GLY A 232 -9.20 -4.42 22.70
CA GLY A 232 -9.38 -4.19 21.26
C GLY A 232 -9.88 -2.78 20.92
N ASN A 233 -10.40 -2.05 21.91
CA ASN A 233 -10.89 -0.68 21.78
C ASN A 233 -9.80 0.38 21.95
N TYR A 234 -8.53 -0.02 22.07
CA TYR A 234 -7.39 0.88 22.19
C TYR A 234 -6.45 0.73 20.99
N ARG A 235 -5.91 1.85 20.51
CA ARG A 235 -4.78 1.85 19.57
C ARG A 235 -3.48 1.94 20.34
N PRO A 236 -2.53 1.02 20.16
CA PRO A 236 -1.19 1.21 20.70
C PRO A 236 -0.51 2.34 19.93
N VAL A 237 0.05 3.32 20.65
CA VAL A 237 0.90 4.37 20.07
C VAL A 237 2.29 4.30 20.69
N SER A 238 3.30 4.14 19.84
CA SER A 238 4.70 4.11 20.22
C SER A 238 5.24 5.53 20.40
N LEU A 239 5.62 5.88 21.63
CA LEU A 239 6.36 7.11 21.92
C LEU A 239 7.85 6.83 21.75
N THR A 240 8.37 7.14 20.55
CA THR A 240 9.80 7.04 20.21
C THR A 240 10.56 8.32 20.57
N SER A 241 11.88 8.19 20.67
CA SER A 241 12.84 9.28 20.94
C SER A 241 12.65 10.48 20.00
N VAL A 242 12.68 11.70 20.54
CA VAL A 242 12.47 12.93 19.76
C VAL A 242 13.68 13.21 18.83
N PRO A 243 14.94 13.05 19.28
CA PRO A 243 16.10 13.05 18.37
C PRO A 243 16.02 11.95 17.29
N GLY A 244 15.53 10.76 17.63
CA GLY A 244 15.31 9.69 16.65
C GLY A 244 14.32 10.08 15.56
N LYS A 245 13.15 10.61 15.94
CA LYS A 245 12.15 11.14 15.00
C LYS A 245 12.69 12.25 14.10
N THR A 246 13.59 13.07 14.63
CA THR A 246 14.22 14.15 13.85
C THR A 246 15.13 13.59 12.76
N MET A 247 15.85 12.50 13.04
CA MET A 247 16.61 11.76 12.01
C MET A 247 15.69 11.13 10.97
N GLU A 248 14.60 10.50 11.42
CA GLU A 248 13.59 9.91 10.53
C GLU A 248 13.01 10.94 9.56
N GLN A 249 12.77 12.19 10.01
CA GLN A 249 12.31 13.28 9.15
C GLN A 249 13.32 13.66 8.06
N ILE A 250 14.62 13.66 8.38
CA ILE A 250 15.68 13.94 7.38
C ILE A 250 15.69 12.84 6.31
N ILE A 251 15.64 11.57 6.74
CA ILE A 251 15.60 10.43 5.83
C ILE A 251 14.32 10.45 4.98
N LEU A 252 13.17 10.68 5.62
CA LEU A 252 11.88 10.76 4.95
C LEU A 252 11.87 11.88 3.89
N SER A 253 12.45 13.04 4.20
CA SER A 253 12.55 14.14 3.23
C SER A 253 13.38 13.73 2.02
N ALA A 254 14.53 13.08 2.22
CA ALA A 254 15.39 12.63 1.13
C ALA A 254 14.69 11.58 0.25
N ILE A 255 14.07 10.57 0.88
CA ILE A 255 13.31 9.53 0.17
C ILE A 255 12.14 10.15 -0.60
N THR A 256 11.38 11.05 0.04
CA THR A 256 10.22 11.68 -0.61
C THR A 256 10.65 12.50 -1.82
N SER A 257 11.71 13.29 -1.72
CA SER A 257 12.26 14.05 -2.85
C SER A 257 12.69 13.12 -3.98
N HIS A 258 13.46 12.07 -3.68
CA HIS A 258 13.91 11.10 -4.67
C HIS A 258 12.74 10.41 -5.39
N ILE A 259 11.73 9.95 -4.66
CA ILE A 259 10.54 9.32 -5.24
C ILE A 259 9.79 10.32 -6.14
N MET A 260 9.63 11.56 -5.69
CA MET A 260 8.93 12.60 -6.47
C MET A 260 9.66 12.95 -7.77
N ASP A 261 10.99 13.03 -7.74
CA ASP A 261 11.81 13.44 -8.88
C ASP A 261 12.02 12.30 -9.89
N ASN A 262 12.12 11.06 -9.43
CA ASN A 262 12.51 9.92 -10.29
C ASN A 262 11.38 8.94 -10.62
N TRP A 263 10.42 8.71 -9.72
CA TRP A 263 9.43 7.62 -9.87
C TRP A 263 7.98 8.10 -9.96
N GLY A 264 7.69 9.32 -9.48
CA GLY A 264 6.38 9.96 -9.59
C GLY A 264 5.29 9.26 -8.78
N ILE A 265 4.80 9.93 -7.73
CA ILE A 265 3.60 9.46 -7.01
C ILE A 265 2.36 9.84 -7.83
N ARG A 266 1.44 8.88 -8.02
CA ARG A 266 0.21 9.10 -8.79
C ARG A 266 -0.57 10.31 -8.24
N PRO A 267 -1.14 11.17 -9.10
CA PRO A 267 -1.94 12.31 -8.66
C PRO A 267 -3.20 11.94 -7.85
N SER A 268 -3.66 10.69 -7.97
CA SER A 268 -4.76 10.12 -7.19
C SER A 268 -4.35 9.67 -5.78
N GLN A 269 -3.05 9.68 -5.43
CA GLN A 269 -2.64 9.41 -4.06
C GLN A 269 -2.85 10.66 -3.21
N HIS A 270 -3.70 10.52 -2.19
CA HIS A 270 -4.01 11.62 -1.26
C HIS A 270 -3.49 11.38 0.16
N GLY A 271 -3.35 10.11 0.57
CA GLY A 271 -2.85 9.76 1.89
C GLY A 271 -1.40 10.20 2.06
N PHE A 272 -1.10 10.88 3.16
CA PHE A 272 0.25 11.31 3.55
C PHE A 272 0.99 12.19 2.52
N MET A 273 0.28 12.81 1.58
CA MET A 273 0.86 13.68 0.56
C MET A 273 0.74 15.16 0.93
N LYS A 274 1.83 15.91 0.76
CA LYS A 274 1.83 17.37 1.00
C LYS A 274 0.80 18.05 0.09
N GLY A 275 -0.06 18.88 0.68
CA GLY A 275 -1.13 19.59 -0.04
C GLY A 275 -2.34 18.71 -0.42
N ARG A 276 -2.38 17.44 0.00
CA ARG A 276 -3.53 16.55 -0.17
C ARG A 276 -4.16 16.24 1.19
N SER A 277 -5.44 15.85 1.17
CA SER A 277 -6.20 15.50 2.37
C SER A 277 -7.34 14.55 2.01
N CYS A 278 -8.03 14.02 3.02
CA CYS A 278 -9.26 13.25 2.81
C CYS A 278 -10.32 14.05 2.04
N LEU A 279 -10.37 15.37 2.24
CA LEU A 279 -11.30 16.24 1.52
C LEU A 279 -10.93 16.35 0.03
N THR A 280 -9.65 16.52 -0.30
CA THR A 280 -9.26 16.59 -1.72
C THR A 280 -9.45 15.24 -2.42
N ASN A 281 -9.30 14.13 -1.70
CA ASN A 281 -9.64 12.80 -2.21
C ASN A 281 -11.13 12.73 -2.54
N LEU A 282 -11.97 13.11 -1.58
CA LEU A 282 -13.42 13.07 -1.73
C LEU A 282 -13.90 13.94 -2.91
N ILE A 283 -13.33 15.13 -3.09
CA ILE A 283 -13.65 16.01 -4.23
C ILE A 283 -13.25 15.34 -5.56
N SER A 284 -12.03 14.80 -5.65
CA SER A 284 -11.54 14.09 -6.85
C SER A 284 -12.45 12.90 -7.20
N PHE A 285 -12.83 12.14 -6.19
CA PHE A 285 -13.77 11.02 -6.33
C PHE A 285 -15.13 11.49 -6.86
N TYR A 286 -15.75 12.49 -6.22
CA TYR A 286 -17.08 12.97 -6.63
C TYR A 286 -17.07 13.55 -8.04
N ASP A 287 -16.06 14.33 -8.41
CA ASP A 287 -15.92 14.89 -9.77
C ASP A 287 -15.88 13.78 -10.84
N LYS A 288 -15.14 12.69 -10.59
CA LYS A 288 -15.13 11.51 -11.47
C LYS A 288 -16.50 10.83 -11.52
N MET A 289 -17.13 10.62 -10.37
CA MET A 289 -18.43 9.96 -10.28
C MET A 289 -19.53 10.76 -11.00
N THR A 290 -19.58 12.07 -10.82
CA THR A 290 -20.61 12.91 -11.45
C THR A 290 -20.50 12.91 -12.97
N ARG A 291 -19.28 12.97 -13.52
CA ARG A 291 -19.08 12.90 -14.98
C ARG A 291 -19.58 11.58 -15.58
N LEU A 292 -19.27 10.46 -14.94
CA LEU A 292 -19.73 9.14 -15.39
C LEU A 292 -21.26 9.00 -15.34
N LEU A 293 -21.89 9.58 -14.31
CA LEU A 293 -23.34 9.61 -14.19
C LEU A 293 -23.99 10.49 -15.27
N ASP A 294 -23.41 11.65 -15.59
CA ASP A 294 -23.89 12.54 -16.66
C ASP A 294 -23.83 11.86 -18.03
N GLU A 295 -22.81 11.02 -18.26
CA GLU A 295 -22.66 10.17 -19.44
C GLU A 295 -23.59 8.94 -19.45
N ARG A 296 -24.43 8.77 -18.43
CA ARG A 296 -25.32 7.61 -18.21
C ARG A 296 -24.57 6.27 -18.16
N LYS A 297 -23.30 6.28 -17.73
CA LYS A 297 -22.53 5.06 -17.49
C LYS A 297 -22.92 4.45 -16.15
N ALA A 298 -23.00 3.12 -16.11
CA ALA A 298 -23.09 2.41 -14.84
C ALA A 298 -21.75 2.55 -14.10
N VAL A 299 -21.81 2.79 -12.79
CA VAL A 299 -20.60 2.94 -11.95
C VAL A 299 -20.73 2.06 -10.72
N ASP A 300 -19.75 1.19 -10.53
CA ASP A 300 -19.59 0.35 -9.36
C ASP A 300 -18.36 0.79 -8.56
N ILE A 301 -18.42 0.73 -7.23
CA ILE A 301 -17.34 1.18 -6.34
C ILE A 301 -16.90 0.00 -5.48
N VAL A 302 -15.59 -0.25 -5.43
CA VAL A 302 -14.97 -1.27 -4.59
C VAL A 302 -14.11 -0.57 -3.53
N TYR A 303 -14.38 -0.84 -2.25
CA TYR A 303 -13.54 -0.37 -1.13
C TYR A 303 -12.61 -1.50 -0.68
N LEU A 304 -11.33 -1.18 -0.54
CA LEU A 304 -10.28 -2.09 -0.08
C LEU A 304 -9.66 -1.53 1.21
N ASP A 305 -9.36 -2.41 2.17
CA ASP A 305 -8.71 -2.08 3.45
C ASP A 305 -7.67 -3.17 3.77
N PHE A 306 -6.52 -2.77 4.31
CA PHE A 306 -5.33 -3.61 4.53
C PHE A 306 -4.81 -3.49 5.97
#